data_AF-A0A3A9XY25-F1
#
_entry.id   AF-A0A3A9XY25-F1
#
_cell.length_a   1.000
_cell.length_b   1.000
_cell.length_c   1.000
_cell.angle_alpha   90.00
_cell.angle_beta   90.00
_cell.angle_gamma   90.00
#
_symmetry.space_group_name_H-M   'P 1'
#
loop_
_entity.id
_entity.type
_entity.pdbx_description
1 polymer ?
#
loop_
_entity_poly.entity_id
_entity_poly.type
_entity_poly.pdbx_seq_one_letter_code
_entity_poly.pdbx_strand_id
1 'polypeptide(L)'
;MAIEVRIPTILRSYTGGAKVVEGSGDNLGELLADLDSRHGGLKGRLVTEAGALHRFVNVYVNDEDVRFLGALDAKLNDGDSVTILPAVAGGAFGFAAAAAIGTHKLAAATAESGQPAPDAAR
;
A
#
# COMPACT_ATOMS: atom_id res chain seq x y z
N MET A 1 14.74 -14.58 4.68
CA MET A 1 14.10 -13.69 3.70
C MET A 1 13.10 -12.86 4.47
N ALA A 2 13.19 -11.53 4.41
CA ALA A 2 12.28 -10.61 5.06
C ALA A 2 11.55 -9.81 3.97
N ILE A 3 10.26 -10.10 3.80
CA ILE A 3 9.39 -9.44 2.83
C ILE A 3 8.39 -8.58 3.62
N GLU A 4 8.31 -7.31 3.29
CA GLU A 4 7.33 -6.39 3.89
C GLU A 4 5.96 -6.63 3.26
N VAL A 5 4.93 -6.92 4.06
CA VAL A 5 3.56 -7.15 3.55
C VAL A 5 2.60 -6.11 4.11
N ARG A 6 2.02 -5.31 3.21
CA ARG A 6 1.09 -4.23 3.54
C ARG A 6 -0.34 -4.74 3.57
N ILE A 7 -0.98 -4.58 4.72
CA ILE A 7 -2.30 -5.14 5.04
C ILE A 7 -3.38 -4.05 4.96
N PRO A 8 -4.37 -4.21 4.05
CA PRO A 8 -5.46 -3.25 3.93
C PRO A 8 -6.34 -3.30 5.17
N THR A 9 -6.98 -2.18 5.50
CA THR A 9 -7.75 -2.01 6.75
C THR A 9 -8.74 -3.14 7.02
N ILE A 10 -9.42 -3.65 5.97
CA ILE A 10 -10.42 -4.72 6.09
C ILE A 10 -9.83 -6.07 6.53
N LEU A 11 -8.52 -6.29 6.36
CA LEU A 11 -7.83 -7.52 6.75
C LEU A 11 -7.03 -7.38 8.05
N ARG A 12 -6.96 -6.18 8.64
CA ARG A 12 -6.14 -5.95 9.83
C ARG A 12 -6.67 -6.67 11.08
N SER A 13 -7.92 -7.13 11.09
CA SER A 13 -8.43 -8.00 12.16
C SER A 13 -7.69 -9.33 12.25
N TYR A 14 -7.10 -9.82 11.15
CA TYR A 14 -6.27 -11.03 11.11
C TYR A 14 -4.85 -10.80 11.65
N THR A 15 -4.37 -9.56 11.61
CA THR A 15 -3.00 -9.17 11.97
C THR A 15 -2.94 -8.38 13.28
N GLY A 16 -3.98 -8.44 14.12
CA GLY A 16 -4.03 -7.71 15.39
C GLY A 16 -3.99 -6.18 15.23
N GLY A 17 -4.44 -5.66 14.10
CA GLY A 17 -4.43 -4.23 13.78
C GLY A 17 -3.19 -3.77 13.01
N ALA A 18 -2.19 -4.62 12.81
CA ALA A 18 -0.95 -4.25 12.13
C ALA A 18 -1.18 -3.88 10.67
N LYS A 19 -0.68 -2.70 10.27
CA LYS A 19 -0.72 -2.20 8.88
C LYS A 19 0.31 -2.88 7.97
N VAL A 20 1.38 -3.38 8.58
CA VAL A 20 2.52 -4.01 7.93
C VAL A 20 2.89 -5.20 8.80
N VAL A 21 3.15 -6.33 8.16
CA VAL A 21 3.68 -7.54 8.78
C VAL A 21 4.82 -8.06 7.92
N GLU A 22 5.76 -8.76 8.52
CA GLU A 22 6.82 -9.44 7.77
C GLU A 22 6.40 -10.87 7.43
N GLY A 23 6.91 -11.40 6.33
CA GLY A 23 6.80 -12.80 5.96
C GLY A 23 7.95 -13.30 5.11
N SER A 24 7.92 -14.60 4.82
CA SER A 24 8.95 -15.30 4.06
C SER A 24 8.35 -16.32 3.10
N GLY A 25 8.96 -16.49 1.94
CA GLY A 25 8.61 -17.51 0.94
C GLY A 25 9.32 -17.25 -0.39
N ASP A 26 9.60 -18.30 -1.17
CA ASP A 26 10.29 -18.17 -2.46
C ASP A 26 9.34 -17.67 -3.58
N ASN A 27 8.04 -17.67 -3.31
CA ASN A 27 6.99 -17.16 -4.17
C ASN A 27 5.79 -16.65 -3.35
N LEU A 28 4.85 -15.98 -4.01
CA LEU A 28 3.66 -15.42 -3.35
C LEU A 28 2.82 -16.49 -2.63
N GLY A 29 2.64 -17.67 -3.21
CA GLY A 29 1.87 -18.76 -2.60
C GLY A 29 2.44 -19.20 -1.25
N GLU A 30 3.76 -19.34 -1.17
CA GLU A 30 4.50 -19.66 0.06
C GLU A 30 4.44 -18.53 1.08
N LEU A 31 4.64 -17.28 0.65
CA LEU A 31 4.49 -16.11 1.52
C LEU A 31 3.10 -16.07 2.16
N LEU A 32 2.04 -16.30 1.38
CA LEU A 32 0.67 -16.31 1.89
C LEU A 32 0.42 -17.49 2.86
N ALA A 33 1.08 -18.63 2.66
CA ALA A 33 1.00 -19.76 3.58
C ALA A 33 1.72 -19.47 4.91
N ASP A 34 2.90 -18.86 4.85
CA ASP A 34 3.65 -18.41 6.03
C ASP A 34 2.84 -17.39 6.84
N LEU A 35 2.27 -16.38 6.19
CA LEU A 35 1.41 -15.40 6.84
C LEU A 35 0.19 -16.04 7.50
N ASP A 36 -0.47 -17.00 6.84
CA ASP A 36 -1.64 -17.67 7.41
C ASP A 36 -1.29 -18.52 8.63
N SER A 37 -0.10 -19.12 8.68
CA SER A 37 0.37 -19.88 9.85
C SER A 37 0.47 -19.02 11.11
N ARG A 38 0.72 -17.72 10.95
CA ARG A 38 0.85 -16.72 12.03
C ARG A 38 -0.40 -15.86 12.22
N HIS A 39 -1.22 -15.74 11.17
CA HIS A 39 -2.42 -14.91 11.07
C HIS A 39 -3.58 -15.73 10.51
N GLY A 40 -4.02 -16.74 11.27
CA GLY A 40 -4.97 -17.76 10.82
C GLY A 40 -6.21 -17.22 10.12
N GLY A 41 -6.48 -17.72 8.90
CA GLY A 41 -7.64 -17.37 8.09
C GLY A 41 -7.42 -16.19 7.14
N LEU A 42 -6.23 -15.56 7.17
CA LEU A 42 -5.87 -14.49 6.25
C LEU A 42 -5.82 -15.00 4.80
N LYS A 43 -5.16 -16.14 4.55
CA LYS A 43 -5.03 -16.70 3.19
C LYS A 43 -6.39 -17.04 2.58
N GLY A 44 -7.33 -17.53 3.38
CA GLY A 44 -8.71 -17.80 2.93
C GLY A 44 -9.49 -16.57 2.46
N ARG A 45 -9.01 -15.34 2.76
CA ARG A 45 -9.57 -14.10 2.20
C ARG A 45 -8.94 -13.69 0.87
N LEU A 46 -7.76 -14.23 0.56
CA LEU A 46 -6.94 -13.84 -0.58
C LEU A 46 -6.99 -14.86 -1.70
N VAL A 47 -7.12 -16.14 -1.34
CA VAL A 47 -7.06 -17.30 -2.23
C VAL A 47 -8.39 -18.04 -2.14
N THR A 48 -8.90 -18.47 -3.29
CA THR A 48 -10.10 -19.30 -3.42
C THR A 48 -9.80 -20.75 -3.04
N GLU A 49 -10.85 -21.54 -2.76
CA GLU A 49 -10.73 -22.99 -2.53
C GLU A 49 -10.06 -23.75 -3.70
N ALA A 50 -10.15 -23.21 -4.92
CA ALA A 50 -9.48 -23.76 -6.10
C ALA A 50 -7.98 -23.44 -6.18
N GLY A 51 -7.42 -22.75 -5.20
CA GLY A 51 -6.00 -22.40 -5.14
C GLY A 51 -5.59 -21.22 -6.02
N ALA A 52 -6.54 -20.38 -6.46
CA ALA A 52 -6.26 -19.17 -7.25
C ALA A 52 -6.56 -17.89 -6.46
N LEU A 53 -5.87 -16.78 -6.76
CA LEU A 53 -6.18 -15.47 -6.17
C LEU A 53 -7.64 -15.08 -6.39
N HIS A 54 -8.27 -14.51 -5.36
CA HIS A 54 -9.63 -14.03 -5.46
C HIS A 54 -9.72 -12.88 -6.48
N ARG A 55 -10.76 -12.87 -7.34
CA ARG A 55 -10.95 -11.81 -8.35
C ARG A 55 -11.11 -10.39 -7.78
N PHE A 56 -11.45 -10.31 -6.49
CA PHE A 56 -11.63 -9.05 -5.77
C PHE A 56 -10.42 -8.67 -4.90
N VAL A 57 -9.27 -9.30 -5.15
CA VAL A 57 -8.02 -9.00 -4.47
C VAL A 57 -6.98 -8.71 -5.54
N ASN A 58 -6.31 -7.59 -5.41
CA ASN A 58 -5.14 -7.24 -6.20
C ASN A 58 -3.92 -7.36 -5.28
N VAL A 59 -2.88 -8.01 -5.78
CA VAL A 59 -1.62 -8.16 -5.07
C VAL A 59 -0.52 -7.60 -5.95
N TYR A 60 0.36 -6.83 -5.35
CA TYR A 60 1.48 -6.20 -6.05
C TYR A 60 2.78 -6.60 -5.37
N VAL A 61 3.81 -6.90 -6.15
CA VAL A 61 5.19 -7.06 -5.70
C VAL A 61 5.96 -5.88 -6.26
N ASN A 62 6.53 -5.03 -5.40
CA ASN A 62 7.27 -3.83 -5.81
C ASN A 62 6.49 -2.97 -6.84
N ASP A 63 5.21 -2.74 -6.57
CA ASP A 63 4.26 -1.97 -7.39
C ASP A 63 3.83 -2.63 -8.73
N GLU A 64 4.23 -3.88 -9.00
CA GLU A 64 3.81 -4.65 -10.17
C GLU A 64 2.73 -5.69 -9.82
N ASP A 65 1.64 -5.74 -10.59
CA ASP A 65 0.53 -6.69 -10.34
C ASP A 65 0.98 -8.13 -10.63
N VAL A 66 0.85 -8.99 -9.62
CA VAL A 66 1.32 -10.37 -9.68
C VAL A 66 0.65 -11.20 -10.77
N ARG A 67 -0.52 -10.79 -11.27
CA ARG A 67 -1.17 -11.48 -12.39
C ARG A 67 -0.34 -11.48 -13.67
N PHE A 68 0.57 -10.52 -13.83
CA PHE A 68 1.52 -10.48 -14.94
C PHE A 68 2.85 -11.19 -14.61
N LEU A 69 3.06 -11.53 -13.33
CA LEU A 69 4.27 -12.17 -12.80
C LEU A 69 4.11 -13.68 -12.53
N GLY A 70 2.96 -14.27 -12.85
CA GLY A 70 2.68 -15.69 -12.57
C GLY A 70 1.73 -15.94 -11.39
N ALA A 71 1.04 -14.90 -10.92
CA ALA A 71 0.07 -14.92 -9.83
C ALA A 71 0.69 -15.48 -8.53
N LEU A 72 0.25 -16.66 -8.07
CA LEU A 72 0.79 -17.26 -6.85
C LEU A 72 2.22 -17.78 -7.03
N ASP A 73 2.64 -18.07 -8.26
CA ASP A 73 4.00 -18.52 -8.57
C ASP A 73 4.98 -17.34 -8.75
N ALA A 74 4.51 -16.11 -8.62
CA ALA A 74 5.35 -14.91 -8.70
C ALA A 74 6.50 -15.01 -7.70
N LYS A 75 7.73 -14.98 -8.23
CA LYS A 75 8.96 -15.11 -7.45
C LYS A 75 9.17 -13.88 -6.56
N LEU A 76 9.62 -14.14 -5.33
CA LEU A 76 9.93 -13.11 -4.36
C LEU A 76 11.40 -13.21 -3.96
N ASN A 77 11.97 -12.07 -3.63
CA ASN A 77 13.34 -11.92 -3.15
C ASN A 77 13.37 -11.26 -1.77
N ASP A 78 14.50 -11.38 -1.11
CA ASP A 78 14.74 -10.70 0.16
C ASP A 78 14.63 -9.18 0.00
N GLY A 79 13.91 -8.52 0.90
CA GLY A 79 13.68 -7.08 0.86
C GLY A 79 12.54 -6.61 -0.06
N ASP A 80 11.83 -7.52 -0.73
CA ASP A 80 10.66 -7.16 -1.54
C ASP A 80 9.52 -6.60 -0.69
N SER A 81 8.69 -5.77 -1.32
CA SER A 81 7.47 -5.22 -0.74
C SER A 81 6.24 -5.78 -1.44
N VAL A 82 5.34 -6.39 -0.68
CA VAL A 82 4.08 -6.95 -1.15
C VAL A 82 2.91 -6.11 -0.65
N THR A 83 2.07 -5.62 -1.56
CA THR A 83 0.89 -4.85 -1.20
C THR A 83 -0.38 -5.59 -1.57
N ILE A 84 -1.28 -5.77 -0.60
CA ILE A 84 -2.59 -6.38 -0.80
C ILE A 84 -3.65 -5.28 -0.82
N LEU A 85 -4.44 -5.22 -1.90
CA LEU A 85 -5.54 -4.28 -2.04
C LEU A 85 -6.85 -5.00 -2.37
N PRO A 86 -7.97 -4.63 -1.72
CA PRO A 86 -9.28 -5.03 -2.23
C PRO A 86 -9.50 -4.41 -3.61
N ALA A 87 -10.09 -5.16 -4.53
CA ALA A 87 -10.53 -4.61 -5.81
C ALA A 87 -11.74 -3.71 -5.55
N VAL A 88 -11.53 -2.41 -5.71
CA VAL A 88 -12.59 -1.40 -5.63
C VAL A 88 -12.81 -0.90 -7.05
N ALA A 89 -14.03 -1.07 -7.58
CA ALA A 89 -14.43 -0.28 -8.73
C ALA A 89 -14.40 1.18 -8.29
N GLY A 90 -13.60 2.01 -8.97
CA GLY A 90 -13.37 3.41 -8.60
C GLY A 90 -14.68 4.17 -8.36
N GLY A 91 -15.00 4.39 -7.09
CA GLY A 91 -16.10 5.21 -6.63
C GLY A 91 -15.52 6.32 -5.77
N ALA A 92 -15.98 7.56 -5.99
CA ALA A 92 -15.41 8.81 -5.49
C ALA A 92 -15.41 9.00 -3.94
N PHE A 93 -15.55 7.95 -3.14
CA PHE A 93 -15.49 8.00 -1.69
C PHE A 93 -14.77 6.78 -1.13
N GLY A 94 -13.56 7.01 -0.62
CA GLY A 94 -12.85 6.05 0.22
C GLY A 94 -11.72 5.35 -0.49
N PHE A 95 -10.61 6.05 -0.73
CA PHE A 95 -9.23 5.63 -0.45
C PHE A 95 -8.36 6.87 -0.71
N ALA A 96 -7.93 7.55 0.34
CA ALA A 96 -6.87 8.55 0.19
C ALA A 96 -5.62 7.77 -0.21
N ALA A 97 -5.31 7.77 -1.51
CA ALA A 97 -4.01 7.38 -2.01
C ALA A 97 -3.00 8.29 -1.32
N ALA A 98 -2.28 7.78 -0.32
CA ALA A 98 -1.13 8.44 0.24
C ALA A 98 0.01 8.33 -0.80
N ALA A 99 -0.10 9.11 -1.87
CA ALA A 99 1.01 9.39 -2.76
C ALA A 99 1.95 10.34 -2.01
N ALA A 100 3.04 9.81 -1.50
CA ALA A 100 4.14 10.59 -0.97
C ALA A 100 4.77 11.41 -2.11
N ILE A 101 4.35 12.67 -2.28
CA ILE A 101 5.09 13.64 -3.08
C ILE A 101 6.16 14.23 -2.17
N GLY A 102 7.41 13.93 -2.49
CA GLY A 102 8.58 14.46 -1.81
C GLY A 102 8.55 15.99 -1.75
N THR A 103 8.80 16.52 -0.55
CA THR A 103 8.97 17.94 -0.27
C THR A 103 10.17 18.50 -1.04
N HIS A 104 9.93 19.28 -2.11
CA HIS A 104 10.88 20.30 -2.51
C HIS A 104 10.67 21.53 -1.62
N LYS A 105 11.73 21.87 -0.89
CA LYS A 105 11.88 23.08 -0.06
C LYS A 105 11.33 24.32 -0.77
N LEU A 106 10.41 25.04 -0.10
CA LEU A 106 10.21 26.46 -0.37
C LEU A 106 10.91 27.25 0.75
N ALA A 107 12.00 27.92 0.38
CA ALA A 107 12.70 28.85 1.26
C ALA A 107 11.87 30.14 1.40
N ALA A 108 11.80 30.66 2.61
CA ALA A 108 11.06 31.86 2.99
C ALA A 108 11.95 33.12 2.97
N ALA A 109 11.27 34.28 3.05
CA ALA A 109 11.74 35.66 3.22
C ALA A 109 12.22 36.35 1.94
N THR A 110 11.72 37.54 1.59
CA THR A 110 11.73 38.76 2.43
C THR A 110 10.49 39.64 2.27
N ALA A 111 10.07 40.21 3.39
CA ALA A 111 9.12 41.32 3.51
C ALA A 111 9.85 42.65 3.27
N GLU A 112 9.16 43.63 2.67
CA GLU A 112 9.34 45.07 2.91
C GLU A 112 8.23 45.85 2.16
N SER A 113 7.08 46.06 2.80
CA SER A 113 6.06 47.01 2.34
C SER A 113 6.30 48.35 3.03
N GLY A 114 7.07 49.22 2.38
CA GLY A 114 7.23 50.62 2.76
C GLY A 114 5.94 51.39 2.46
N GLN A 115 5.29 51.88 3.51
CA GLN A 115 4.25 52.88 3.42
C GLN A 115 4.89 54.27 3.38
N PRO A 116 4.35 55.20 2.59
CA PRO A 116 4.09 56.51 3.17
C PRO A 116 2.65 56.96 2.92
N ALA A 117 2.10 57.61 3.94
CA ALA A 117 0.82 58.33 3.91
C ALA A 117 1.05 59.78 3.38
N PRO A 118 0.09 60.71 3.52
CA PRO A 118 -1.04 60.96 2.61
C PRO A 118 -1.02 62.42 2.08
N ASP A 119 -1.76 62.72 1.00
CA ASP A 119 -2.20 64.09 0.60
C ASP A 119 -2.89 63.95 -0.78
N ALA A 120 -3.85 64.75 -1.25
CA ALA A 120 -4.73 65.77 -0.72
C ALA A 120 -5.75 66.06 -1.86
N ALA A 121 -6.98 66.45 -1.49
CA ALA A 121 -7.86 67.34 -2.23
C ALA A 121 -8.02 67.20 -3.77
N ARG A 122 -9.13 66.62 -4.23
CA ARG A 122 -10.30 67.33 -4.84
C ARG A 122 -11.25 66.35 -5.52
#